data_AF-A0A2V2WWN2-F1
#
_entry.id   AF-A0A2V2WWN2-F1
#
_cell.length_a   1.000
_cell.length_b   1.000
_cell.length_c   1.000
_cell.angle_alpha   90.00
_cell.angle_beta   90.00
_cell.angle_gamma   90.00
#
_symmetry.space_group_name_H-M   'P 1'
#
loop_
_entity.id
_entity.type
_entity.pdbx_description
1 polymer ?
#
loop_
_entity_poly.entity_id
_entity_poly.type
_entity_poly.pdbx_seq_one_letter_code
_entity_poly.pdbx_strand_id
1 'polypeptide(L)'
;MDMLEGHYESVYNASGSHVVEFPGGEGTGMEAYEGEPPQSWTYKAVGDTLEKDDSVEQSGAERLRLMVLTSDKAWPYSWGACEFICDCYVNCEVERVWQIVKGDVNKWSSGHGETDFTPDPCVLIGTPGIGKSMAAGSYLLYQLLHYDAEKLPVVVYYIAEQTFLFDKTTKSCQHTWARAVPSMLWTGCLGAGEGVYYLRRGRGGVSSVCWFALQQMGHDCGNVTKRE
;
A
#
# COMPACT_ATOMS: atom_id res chain seq x y z
N MET A 1 0.49 23.19 2.30
CA MET A 1 0.06 21.85 2.76
C MET A 1 -1.22 22.06 3.51
N ASP A 2 -2.29 21.42 3.02
CA ASP A 2 -3.61 21.47 3.64
C ASP A 2 -3.71 20.31 4.63
N MET A 3 -4.25 20.57 5.82
CA MET A 3 -4.43 19.54 6.83
C MET A 3 -5.74 18.79 6.57
N LEU A 4 -5.66 17.46 6.42
CA LEU A 4 -6.80 16.59 6.17
C LEU A 4 -7.27 15.98 7.50
N GLU A 5 -8.07 16.72 8.25
CA GLU A 5 -8.58 16.31 9.55
C GLU A 5 -9.29 14.96 9.49
N GLY A 6 -8.98 14.03 10.40
CA GLY A 6 -9.58 12.70 10.50
C GLY A 6 -9.17 11.70 9.41
N HIS A 7 -8.35 12.08 8.43
CA HIS A 7 -7.96 11.17 7.34
C HIS A 7 -6.87 10.19 7.78
N TYR A 8 -5.98 10.60 8.70
CA TYR A 8 -5.01 9.69 9.30
C TYR A 8 -5.74 8.56 10.04
N GLU A 9 -6.66 8.91 10.92
CA GLU A 9 -7.42 7.97 11.74
C GLU A 9 -8.30 7.07 10.88
N SER A 10 -8.86 7.61 9.80
CA SER A 10 -9.72 6.83 8.91
C SER A 10 -8.97 5.76 8.13
N VAL A 11 -7.73 6.03 7.72
CA VAL A 11 -6.88 5.00 7.09
C VAL A 11 -6.33 4.05 8.15
N TYR A 12 -5.84 4.57 9.28
CA TYR A 12 -5.26 3.77 10.35
C TYR A 12 -6.28 2.81 10.99
N ASN A 13 -7.51 3.25 11.21
CA ASN A 13 -8.56 2.42 11.83
C ASN A 13 -9.48 1.74 10.80
N ALA A 14 -9.03 1.59 9.55
CA ALA A 14 -9.84 0.94 8.52
C ALA A 14 -10.32 -0.45 8.99
N SER A 15 -11.61 -0.72 8.85
CA SER A 15 -12.21 -1.98 9.28
C SER A 15 -11.86 -3.09 8.30
N GLY A 16 -11.48 -4.25 8.84
CA GLY A 16 -11.17 -5.44 8.05
C GLY A 16 -12.38 -6.35 7.92
N SER A 17 -12.56 -6.91 6.73
CA SER A 17 -13.43 -8.05 6.45
C SER A 17 -12.71 -9.01 5.52
N HIS A 18 -13.11 -10.28 5.47
CA HIS A 18 -12.48 -11.27 4.62
C HIS A 18 -13.47 -12.25 4.02
N VAL A 19 -13.14 -12.76 2.82
CA VAL A 19 -13.94 -13.73 2.07
C VAL A 19 -13.19 -15.05 2.01
N VAL A 20 -13.87 -16.10 2.47
CA VAL A 20 -13.36 -17.47 2.48
C VAL A 20 -14.16 -18.30 1.50
N GLU A 21 -13.45 -19.13 0.76
CA GLU A 21 -14.01 -20.14 -0.10
C GLU A 21 -14.07 -21.49 0.62
N PHE A 22 -15.23 -22.14 0.55
CA PHE A 22 -15.51 -23.43 1.13
C PHE A 22 -15.62 -24.49 0.03
N PRO A 23 -14.89 -25.61 0.12
CA PRO A 23 -15.07 -26.72 -0.78
C PRO A 23 -16.40 -27.43 -0.49
N GLY A 24 -17.34 -27.35 -1.42
CA GLY A 24 -18.65 -28.02 -1.34
C GLY A 24 -18.83 -29.10 -2.41
N GLY A 25 -19.68 -30.09 -2.13
CA GLY A 25 -19.91 -31.23 -3.03
C GLY A 25 -20.65 -30.87 -4.33
N GLU A 26 -21.60 -29.93 -4.30
CA GLU A 26 -22.39 -29.48 -5.47
C GLU A 26 -21.96 -28.11 -6.02
N GLY A 27 -20.93 -27.49 -5.42
CA GLY A 27 -20.45 -26.17 -5.80
C GLY A 27 -19.59 -25.56 -4.72
N THR A 28 -18.66 -24.71 -5.14
CA THR A 28 -17.79 -23.94 -4.27
C THR A 28 -18.56 -22.76 -3.67
N GLY A 29 -18.72 -22.73 -2.34
CA GLY A 29 -19.37 -21.62 -1.63
C GLY A 29 -18.38 -20.53 -1.26
N MET A 30 -18.83 -19.27 -1.16
CA MET A 30 -18.06 -18.17 -0.62
C MET A 30 -18.83 -17.51 0.52
N GLU A 31 -18.17 -17.27 1.65
CA GLU A 31 -18.75 -16.58 2.80
C GLU A 31 -17.84 -15.42 3.23
N ALA A 32 -18.44 -14.33 3.68
CA ALA A 32 -17.75 -13.13 4.14
C ALA A 32 -17.87 -13.00 5.66
N TYR A 33 -16.75 -12.70 6.30
CA TYR A 33 -16.63 -12.54 7.74
C TYR A 33 -16.05 -11.17 8.07
N GLU A 34 -16.49 -10.60 9.19
CA GLU A 34 -15.88 -9.39 9.75
C GLU A 34 -14.57 -9.73 10.46
N GLY A 35 -13.63 -8.79 10.43
CA GLY A 35 -12.32 -8.89 11.06
C GLY A 35 -11.22 -9.45 10.16
N GLU A 36 -10.03 -9.57 10.74
CA GLU A 36 -8.88 -10.19 10.07
C GLU A 36 -9.09 -11.70 9.89
N PRO A 37 -8.61 -12.28 8.78
CA PRO A 37 -8.71 -13.72 8.57
C PRO A 37 -7.86 -14.48 9.59
N PRO A 38 -8.33 -15.65 10.07
CA PRO A 38 -7.59 -16.45 11.05
C PRO A 38 -6.27 -17.01 10.49
N GLN A 39 -6.17 -17.15 9.17
CA GLN A 39 -4.96 -17.56 8.46
C GLN A 39 -4.74 -16.64 7.26
N SER A 40 -3.55 -16.05 7.17
CA SER A 40 -3.11 -15.30 5.99
C SER A 40 -2.68 -16.25 4.86
N TRP A 41 -2.53 -15.73 3.64
CA TRP A 41 -1.92 -16.49 2.55
C TRP A 41 -0.50 -16.93 2.90
N THR A 42 -0.15 -18.13 2.44
CA THR A 42 1.19 -18.71 2.56
C THR A 42 2.00 -18.49 1.29
N TYR A 43 3.28 -18.20 1.47
CA TYR A 43 4.22 -17.99 0.37
C TYR A 43 5.48 -18.82 0.57
N LYS A 44 6.04 -19.30 -0.54
CA LYS A 44 7.35 -19.97 -0.59
C LYS A 44 8.35 -19.07 -1.32
N ALA A 45 9.60 -19.08 -0.84
CA ALA A 45 10.68 -18.36 -1.50
C ALA A 45 11.14 -19.13 -2.75
N VAL A 46 11.20 -18.45 -3.89
CA VAL A 46 11.71 -18.96 -5.16
C VAL A 46 12.71 -17.95 -5.70
N GLY A 47 14.00 -18.22 -5.45
CA GLY A 47 15.07 -17.24 -5.70
C GLY A 47 14.86 -15.98 -4.86
N ASP A 48 14.92 -14.81 -5.51
CA ASP A 48 14.65 -13.49 -4.90
C ASP A 48 13.16 -13.11 -4.92
N THR A 49 12.28 -14.04 -5.30
CA THR A 49 10.84 -13.80 -5.40
C THR A 49 10.06 -14.65 -4.42
N LEU A 50 8.83 -14.22 -4.12
CA LEU A 50 7.84 -15.01 -3.39
C LEU A 50 6.83 -15.57 -4.39
N GLU A 51 6.50 -16.84 -4.26
CA GLU A 51 5.38 -17.48 -4.95
C GLU A 51 4.34 -17.89 -3.92
N LYS A 52 3.06 -17.84 -4.31
CA LYS A 52 1.98 -18.38 -3.48
C LYS A 52 2.21 -19.89 -3.29
N ASP A 53 2.20 -20.33 -2.03
CA ASP A 53 2.39 -21.75 -1.71
C ASP A 53 1.06 -22.49 -1.82
N ASP A 54 0.70 -22.83 -3.06
CA ASP A 54 -0.46 -23.67 -3.40
C ASP A 54 -0.11 -25.16 -3.43
N SER A 55 1.13 -25.53 -3.07
CA SER A 55 1.63 -26.92 -3.12
C SER A 55 0.92 -27.84 -2.13
N VAL A 56 0.27 -27.25 -1.12
CA VAL A 56 -0.60 -27.91 -0.15
C VAL A 56 -2.05 -27.72 -0.61
N GLU A 57 -2.40 -28.22 -1.81
CA GLU A 57 -3.79 -28.39 -2.20
C GLU A 57 -4.43 -29.46 -1.30
N GLN A 58 -4.73 -29.12 -0.05
CA GLN A 58 -5.69 -29.88 0.73
C GLN A 58 -7.07 -29.55 0.15
N SER A 59 -7.50 -30.39 -0.78
CA SER A 59 -8.90 -30.48 -1.19
C SER A 59 -9.75 -30.68 0.08
N GLY A 60 -10.41 -29.63 0.56
CA GLY A 60 -11.20 -29.67 1.80
C GLY A 60 -10.98 -28.53 2.79
N ALA A 61 -9.88 -27.77 2.68
CA ALA A 61 -9.62 -26.64 3.58
C ALA A 61 -10.30 -25.34 3.10
N GLU A 62 -10.74 -24.53 4.06
CA GLU A 62 -11.17 -23.14 3.87
C GLU A 62 -10.05 -22.31 3.21
N ARG A 63 -10.38 -21.57 2.15
CA ARG A 63 -9.40 -20.80 1.38
C ARG A 63 -9.69 -19.32 1.43
N LEU A 64 -8.81 -18.53 2.03
CA LEU A 64 -8.88 -17.07 1.95
C LEU A 64 -8.76 -16.61 0.49
N ARG A 65 -9.77 -15.90 0.00
CA ARG A 65 -9.81 -15.36 -1.37
C ARG A 65 -9.58 -13.87 -1.43
N LEU A 66 -10.07 -13.13 -0.44
CA LEU A 66 -10.04 -11.68 -0.44
C LEU A 66 -10.05 -11.15 0.99
N MET A 67 -9.31 -10.09 1.26
CA MET A 67 -9.55 -9.21 2.39
C MET A 67 -10.05 -7.87 1.85
N VAL A 68 -10.86 -7.19 2.64
CA VAL A 68 -11.39 -5.86 2.33
C VAL A 68 -11.05 -4.96 3.51
N LEU A 69 -10.39 -3.85 3.23
CA LEU A 69 -10.16 -2.79 4.21
C LEU A 69 -11.07 -1.61 3.88
N THR A 70 -11.96 -1.25 4.80
CA THR A 70 -12.94 -0.18 4.61
C THR A 70 -12.55 1.04 5.43
N SER A 71 -12.37 2.18 4.77
CA SER A 71 -12.00 3.46 5.38
C SER A 71 -13.17 4.44 5.31
N ASP A 72 -13.57 5.01 6.45
CA ASP A 72 -14.71 5.95 6.54
C ASP A 72 -14.60 7.20 5.65
N LYS A 73 -13.37 7.65 5.38
CA LYS A 73 -13.06 8.83 4.56
C LYS A 73 -12.54 8.44 3.19
N ALA A 74 -12.69 7.19 2.78
CA ALA A 74 -12.12 6.66 1.54
C ALA A 74 -10.59 6.63 1.51
N TRP A 75 -10.03 6.03 0.46
CA TRP A 75 -8.59 5.89 0.29
C TRP A 75 -7.99 7.09 -0.46
N PRO A 76 -6.69 7.44 -0.24
CA PRO A 76 -6.08 8.65 -0.79
C PRO A 76 -6.21 8.82 -2.31
N TYR A 77 -6.23 7.72 -3.07
CA TYR A 77 -6.41 7.77 -4.52
C TYR A 77 -7.78 8.30 -4.96
N SER A 78 -8.77 8.26 -4.07
CA SER A 78 -10.14 8.68 -4.32
C SER A 78 -10.47 10.08 -3.78
N TRP A 79 -9.63 10.67 -2.93
CA TRP A 79 -9.90 11.99 -2.30
C TRP A 79 -9.96 13.16 -3.28
N GLY A 80 -9.35 13.01 -4.46
CA GLY A 80 -9.44 13.98 -5.56
C GLY A 80 -10.41 13.57 -6.68
N ALA A 81 -11.11 12.44 -6.53
CA ALA A 81 -12.00 11.88 -7.54
C ALA A 81 -13.48 12.18 -7.23
N CYS A 82 -14.36 12.02 -8.23
CA CYS A 82 -15.80 12.18 -8.05
C CYS A 82 -16.44 11.04 -7.24
N GLU A 83 -15.74 9.92 -7.07
CA GLU A 83 -16.21 8.74 -6.34
C GLU A 83 -15.35 8.51 -5.10
N PHE A 84 -15.98 8.52 -3.93
CA PHE A 84 -15.36 8.17 -2.65
C PHE A 84 -15.36 6.65 -2.51
N ILE A 85 -14.21 6.02 -2.78
CA ILE A 85 -14.08 4.57 -2.68
C ILE A 85 -13.55 4.20 -1.29
N CYS A 86 -14.46 3.72 -0.45
CA CYS A 86 -14.15 3.34 0.92
C CYS A 86 -13.44 1.99 1.02
N ASP A 87 -13.65 1.10 0.07
CA ASP A 87 -13.16 -0.28 0.14
C ASP A 87 -11.83 -0.45 -0.62
N CYS A 88 -10.87 -1.12 0.01
CA CYS A 88 -9.62 -1.58 -0.59
C CYS A 88 -9.59 -3.10 -0.61
N TYR A 89 -9.64 -3.69 -1.81
CA TYR A 89 -9.67 -5.13 -2.03
C TYR A 89 -8.26 -5.71 -2.11
N VAL A 90 -7.91 -6.55 -1.13
CA VAL A 90 -6.58 -7.16 -0.98
C VAL A 90 -6.68 -8.63 -1.32
N ASN A 91 -5.93 -9.06 -2.35
CA ASN A 91 -5.79 -10.46 -2.71
C ASN A 91 -4.37 -10.95 -2.38
N CYS A 92 -4.09 -12.22 -2.69
CA CYS A 92 -2.77 -12.81 -2.47
C CYS A 92 -1.64 -12.05 -3.20
N GLU A 93 -1.87 -11.46 -4.37
CA GLU A 93 -0.81 -10.72 -5.06
C GLU A 93 -0.49 -9.40 -4.35
N VAL A 94 -1.50 -8.69 -3.86
CA VAL A 94 -1.30 -7.46 -3.07
C VAL A 94 -0.60 -7.78 -1.75
N GLU A 95 -1.03 -8.84 -1.07
CA GLU A 95 -0.37 -9.30 0.16
C GLU A 95 1.08 -9.72 -0.10
N ARG A 96 1.36 -10.40 -1.22
CA ARG A 96 2.72 -10.79 -1.62
C ARG A 96 3.63 -9.58 -1.81
N VAL A 97 3.11 -8.50 -2.40
CA VAL A 97 3.85 -7.22 -2.51
C VAL A 97 4.19 -6.70 -1.12
N TRP A 98 3.24 -6.70 -0.18
CA TRP A 98 3.52 -6.31 1.19
C TRP A 98 4.60 -7.17 1.85
N GLN A 99 4.59 -8.50 1.66
CA GLN A 99 5.64 -9.37 2.23
C GLN A 99 7.04 -9.03 1.71
N ILE A 100 7.17 -8.66 0.43
CA ILE A 100 8.43 -8.17 -0.15
C ILE A 100 8.83 -6.85 0.50
N VAL A 101 7.93 -5.85 0.50
CA VAL A 101 8.16 -4.53 1.10
C VAL A 101 8.55 -4.65 2.57
N LYS A 102 7.84 -5.49 3.33
CA LYS A 102 8.11 -5.75 4.74
C LYS A 102 9.50 -6.35 4.95
N GLY A 103 9.94 -7.24 4.06
CA GLY A 103 11.30 -7.77 4.03
C GLY A 103 12.35 -6.66 3.90
N ASP A 104 12.14 -5.73 2.97
CA ASP A 104 13.05 -4.61 2.72
C ASP A 104 13.04 -3.58 3.86
N VAL A 105 11.85 -3.25 4.38
CA VAL A 105 11.68 -2.41 5.58
C VAL A 105 12.44 -3.02 6.77
N ASN A 106 12.33 -4.33 6.97
CA ASN A 106 12.98 -5.04 8.08
C ASN A 106 14.51 -5.04 7.92
N LYS A 107 15.01 -5.39 6.72
CA LYS A 107 16.45 -5.35 6.41
C LYS A 107 17.00 -3.96 6.66
N TRP A 108 16.36 -2.93 6.09
CA TRP A 108 16.75 -1.54 6.28
C TRP A 108 16.73 -1.13 7.76
N SER A 109 15.67 -1.49 8.49
CA SER A 109 15.53 -1.17 9.92
C SER A 109 16.57 -1.85 10.80
N SER A 110 17.02 -3.05 10.42
CA SER A 110 17.95 -3.88 11.19
C SER A 110 19.42 -3.47 11.07
N GLY A 111 19.79 -2.61 10.10
CA GLY A 111 21.16 -2.21 9.81
C GLY A 111 21.95 -1.77 11.05
N HIS A 112 22.80 -2.67 11.56
CA HIS A 112 23.78 -2.42 12.60
C HIS A 112 24.99 -1.72 11.97
N GLY A 113 24.92 -0.39 11.84
CA GLY A 113 26.12 0.43 11.60
C GLY A 113 26.69 0.47 10.18
N GLU A 114 26.07 -0.17 9.19
CA GLU A 114 26.36 0.15 7.78
C GLU A 114 25.54 1.36 7.35
N THR A 115 26.22 2.44 7.03
CA THR A 115 25.65 3.73 6.61
C THR A 115 25.03 3.71 5.21
N ASP A 116 25.10 2.57 4.51
CA ASP A 116 24.98 2.54 3.05
C ASP A 116 23.82 1.65 2.54
N PHE A 117 22.95 1.11 3.42
CA PHE A 117 21.77 0.39 2.93
C PHE A 117 20.72 1.38 2.41
N THR A 118 20.80 1.65 1.11
CA THR A 118 19.71 2.26 0.34
C THR A 118 18.84 1.10 -0.17
N PRO A 119 17.61 0.92 0.33
CA PRO A 119 16.73 -0.12 -0.17
C PRO A 119 16.49 0.04 -1.68
N ASP A 120 16.51 -1.07 -2.40
CA ASP A 120 16.36 -1.07 -3.86
C ASP A 120 14.97 -0.56 -4.26
N PRO A 121 14.88 0.32 -5.27
CA PRO A 121 13.60 0.74 -5.83
C PRO A 121 12.78 -0.46 -6.27
N CYS A 122 11.60 -0.63 -5.70
CA CYS A 122 10.67 -1.67 -6.12
C CYS A 122 9.59 -1.07 -7.04
N VAL A 123 9.39 -1.71 -8.19
CA VAL A 123 8.37 -1.32 -9.17
C VAL A 123 7.32 -2.42 -9.29
N LEU A 124 6.06 -2.10 -8.98
CA LEU A 124 4.95 -3.00 -9.28
C LEU A 124 4.45 -2.72 -10.70
N ILE A 125 4.53 -3.73 -11.56
CA ILE A 125 4.00 -3.69 -12.93
C ILE A 125 2.78 -4.59 -12.97
N GLY A 126 1.63 -4.00 -13.34
CA GLY A 126 0.37 -4.72 -13.47
C GLY A 126 -0.28 -4.52 -14.84
N THR A 127 -1.22 -5.37 -15.18
CA THR A 127 -2.07 -5.17 -16.35
C THR A 127 -2.97 -3.94 -16.15
N PRO A 128 -3.00 -3.00 -17.11
CA PRO A 128 -3.90 -1.84 -17.10
C PRO A 128 -5.36 -2.22 -16.80
N GLY A 129 -6.08 -1.37 -16.05
CA GLY A 129 -7.54 -1.46 -15.91
C GLY A 129 -8.09 -2.48 -14.90
N ILE A 130 -7.25 -3.27 -14.23
CA ILE A 130 -7.74 -4.24 -13.21
C ILE A 130 -7.80 -3.62 -11.79
N GLY A 131 -7.24 -2.42 -11.59
CA GLY A 131 -7.26 -1.73 -10.29
C GLY A 131 -6.31 -2.30 -9.23
N LYS A 132 -5.39 -3.20 -9.61
CA LYS A 132 -4.45 -3.86 -8.68
C LYS A 132 -3.47 -2.89 -8.01
N SER A 133 -3.09 -1.83 -8.71
CA SER A 133 -2.19 -0.79 -8.22
C SER A 133 -2.83 0.07 -7.13
N MET A 134 -4.08 0.51 -7.30
CA MET A 134 -4.81 1.28 -6.28
C MET A 134 -4.94 0.48 -4.99
N ALA A 135 -5.28 -0.81 -5.11
CA ALA A 135 -5.35 -1.73 -3.98
C ALA A 135 -3.99 -1.92 -3.32
N ALA A 136 -2.92 -2.13 -4.11
CA ALA A 136 -1.58 -2.27 -3.59
C ALA A 136 -1.09 -1.02 -2.86
N GLY A 137 -1.27 0.17 -3.42
CA GLY A 137 -0.86 1.42 -2.79
C GLY A 137 -1.60 1.67 -1.47
N SER A 138 -2.91 1.49 -1.48
CA SER A 138 -3.76 1.62 -0.29
C SER A 138 -3.36 0.62 0.80
N TYR A 139 -3.13 -0.64 0.42
CA TYR A 139 -2.73 -1.68 1.35
C TYR A 139 -1.32 -1.45 1.92
N LEU A 140 -0.36 -1.04 1.09
CA LEU A 140 0.99 -0.70 1.54
C LEU A 140 0.96 0.48 2.51
N LEU A 141 0.18 1.53 2.21
CA LEU A 141 0.00 2.65 3.12
C LEU A 141 -0.55 2.17 4.47
N TYR A 142 -1.64 1.39 4.46
CA TYR A 142 -2.24 0.84 5.67
C TYR A 142 -1.21 0.06 6.51
N GLN A 143 -0.47 -0.85 5.88
CA GLN A 143 0.54 -1.67 6.55
C GLN A 143 1.72 -0.86 7.09
N LEU A 144 2.20 0.14 6.35
CA LEU A 144 3.29 1.01 6.79
C LEU A 144 2.87 1.93 7.96
N LEU A 145 1.60 2.34 8.00
CA LEU A 145 1.04 3.07 9.14
C LEU A 145 1.00 2.21 10.41
N HIS A 146 0.76 0.91 10.28
CA HIS A 146 0.80 -0.06 11.39
C HIS A 146 2.19 -0.55 11.75
N TYR A 147 3.20 -0.29 10.90
CA TYR A 147 4.57 -0.61 11.23
C TYR A 147 5.07 0.22 12.44
N ASP A 148 6.16 -0.21 13.06
CA ASP A 148 6.78 0.46 14.21
C ASP A 148 7.06 1.96 13.93
N ALA A 149 6.41 2.84 14.68
CA ALA A 149 6.51 4.30 14.52
C ALA A 149 7.88 4.86 14.92
N GLU A 150 8.65 4.16 15.77
CA GLU A 150 10.01 4.58 16.13
C GLU A 150 10.97 4.39 14.96
N LYS A 151 10.72 3.39 14.11
CA LYS A 151 11.49 3.09 12.91
C LYS A 151 11.02 3.89 11.70
N LEU A 152 9.70 3.99 11.53
CA LEU A 152 9.03 4.66 10.43
C LEU A 152 8.09 5.74 10.97
N PRO A 153 8.58 6.95 11.27
CA PRO A 153 7.74 8.04 11.78
C PRO A 153 6.84 8.66 10.69
N VAL A 154 7.25 8.62 9.42
CA VAL A 154 6.52 9.28 8.32
C VAL A 154 6.39 8.35 7.13
N VAL A 155 5.17 8.29 6.59
CA VAL A 155 4.84 7.61 5.33
C VAL A 155 4.25 8.67 4.40
N VAL A 156 4.66 8.65 3.14
CA VAL A 156 4.09 9.55 2.13
C VAL A 156 3.58 8.74 0.97
N TYR A 157 2.35 9.04 0.59
CA TYR A 157 1.65 8.43 -0.50
C TYR A 157 1.50 9.47 -1.62
N TYR A 158 1.88 9.14 -2.84
CA TYR A 158 1.68 10.02 -3.98
C TYR A 158 0.88 9.33 -5.07
N ILE A 159 0.02 10.11 -5.72
CA ILE A 159 -0.78 9.67 -6.85
C ILE A 159 -0.99 10.84 -7.80
N ALA A 160 -0.65 10.64 -9.07
CA ALA A 160 -0.62 11.69 -10.08
C ALA A 160 0.14 12.94 -9.57
N GLU A 161 -0.52 14.09 -9.50
CA GLU A 161 0.04 15.34 -8.99
C GLU A 161 -0.28 15.59 -7.51
N GLN A 162 -0.77 14.60 -6.76
CA GLN A 162 -1.13 14.74 -5.36
C GLN A 162 -0.13 13.99 -4.47
N THR A 163 0.16 14.56 -3.31
CA THR A 163 1.06 14.00 -2.31
C THR A 163 0.41 14.13 -0.93
N PHE A 164 0.36 13.01 -0.22
CA PHE A 164 -0.26 12.87 1.09
C PHE A 164 0.76 12.39 2.11
N LEU A 165 1.15 13.26 3.03
CA LEU A 165 2.09 12.97 4.09
C LEU A 165 1.33 12.53 5.35
N PHE A 166 1.63 11.33 5.82
CA PHE A 166 1.12 10.76 7.05
C PHE A 166 2.22 10.75 8.10
N ASP A 167 2.07 11.60 9.11
CA ASP A 167 2.95 11.63 10.27
C ASP A 167 2.34 10.81 11.40
N LYS A 168 2.99 9.70 11.73
CA LYS A 168 2.54 8.74 12.75
C LYS A 168 2.79 9.22 14.17
N THR A 169 3.71 10.18 14.35
CA THR A 169 4.04 10.77 15.65
C THR A 169 2.98 11.77 16.07
N THR A 170 2.53 12.60 15.14
CA THR A 170 1.46 13.58 15.37
C THR A 170 0.07 13.05 15.01
N LYS A 171 -0.01 11.86 14.40
CA LYS A 171 -1.23 11.26 13.83
C LYS A 171 -1.95 12.23 12.89
N SER A 172 -1.18 12.85 11.99
CA SER A 172 -1.70 13.86 11.07
C SER A 172 -1.56 13.43 9.62
N CYS A 173 -2.49 13.91 8.78
CA CYS A 173 -2.46 13.74 7.34
C CYS A 173 -2.42 15.13 6.68
N GLN A 174 -1.45 15.34 5.81
CA GLN A 174 -1.28 16.60 5.07
C GLN A 174 -1.33 16.33 3.57
N HIS A 175 -2.03 17.19 2.84
CA HIS A 175 -2.15 17.13 1.39
C HIS A 175 -1.38 18.29 0.74
N THR A 176 -0.71 17.98 -0.37
CA THR A 176 -0.15 18.99 -1.26
C THR A 176 -0.13 18.52 -2.69
N TRP A 177 -0.21 19.47 -3.61
CA TRP A 177 0.06 19.21 -5.02
C TRP A 177 1.57 19.12 -5.27
N ALA A 178 1.99 18.20 -6.13
CA ALA A 178 3.35 17.77 -6.38
C ALA A 178 4.29 18.87 -6.88
N ARG A 179 3.77 20.03 -7.33
CA ARG A 179 4.56 21.22 -7.69
C ARG A 179 5.35 21.82 -6.51
N ALA A 180 5.07 21.41 -5.27
CA ALA A 180 5.70 21.93 -4.05
C ALA A 180 6.63 20.94 -3.32
N VAL A 181 6.88 19.75 -3.89
CA VAL A 181 7.69 18.71 -3.23
C VAL A 181 9.19 19.00 -3.46
N PRO A 182 10.06 18.96 -2.43
CA PRO A 182 11.50 19.18 -2.57
C PRO A 182 12.13 18.26 -3.63
N SER A 183 13.08 18.78 -4.41
CA SER A 183 13.77 18.08 -5.51
C SER A 183 14.38 16.72 -5.12
N MET A 184 14.64 16.50 -3.83
CA MET A 184 15.12 15.25 -3.25
C MET A 184 14.15 14.07 -3.38
N LEU A 185 12.85 14.36 -3.55
CA LEU A 185 11.80 13.36 -3.79
C LEU A 185 11.48 13.20 -5.28
N TRP A 186 12.12 14.00 -6.15
CA TRP A 186 11.82 14.03 -7.59
C TRP A 186 12.83 13.22 -8.42
N THR A 187 14.04 12.97 -7.91
CA THR A 187 15.19 12.54 -8.74
C THR A 187 15.02 11.16 -9.39
N GLY A 188 13.98 10.40 -9.04
CA GLY A 188 13.62 9.19 -9.79
C GLY A 188 12.12 9.02 -10.14
N CYS A 189 11.28 10.02 -9.87
CA CYS A 189 9.82 9.95 -10.15
C CYS A 189 9.45 10.15 -11.63
N LEU A 190 10.43 10.14 -12.55
CA LEU A 190 10.19 10.30 -13.98
C LEU A 190 9.49 9.05 -14.54
N GLY A 191 8.16 9.01 -14.42
CA GLY A 191 7.30 8.06 -15.15
C GLY A 191 6.41 7.12 -14.31
N ALA A 192 6.28 7.32 -12.99
CA ALA A 192 5.37 6.53 -12.16
C ALA A 192 4.09 7.32 -11.80
N GLY A 193 2.92 6.72 -12.03
CA GLY A 193 1.62 7.36 -11.77
C GLY A 193 1.17 7.33 -10.30
N GLU A 194 1.71 6.41 -9.48
CA GLU A 194 1.38 6.25 -8.06
C GLU A 194 2.60 5.67 -7.33
N GLY A 195 2.70 5.87 -6.02
CA GLY A 195 3.68 5.18 -5.19
C GLY A 195 3.67 5.59 -3.74
N VAL A 196 4.49 4.90 -2.95
CA VAL A 196 4.61 5.11 -1.50
C VAL A 196 6.08 5.22 -1.13
N TYR A 197 6.45 6.22 -0.37
CA TYR A 197 7.77 6.34 0.23
C TYR A 197 7.67 6.54 1.73
N TYR A 198 8.71 6.17 2.45
CA TYR A 198 8.73 6.31 3.90
C TYR A 198 10.11 6.74 4.38
N LEU A 199 10.12 7.45 5.50
CA LEU A 199 11.31 8.04 6.09
C LEU A 199 11.70 7.26 7.34
N ARG A 200 12.99 6.96 7.48
CA ARG A 200 13.58 6.47 8.72
C ARG A 200 14.45 7.52 9.33
N ARG A 201 14.36 7.62 10.64
CA ARG A 201 15.27 8.42 11.45
C ARG A 201 16.59 7.65 11.62
N GLY A 202 17.67 8.11 11.00
CA GLY A 202 18.99 7.53 11.21
C GLY A 202 19.59 7.91 12.57
N ARG A 203 20.50 7.07 13.07
CA ARG A 203 21.32 7.40 14.24
C ARG A 203 22.27 8.53 13.86
N GLY A 204 22.16 9.69 14.53
CA GLY A 204 22.98 10.87 14.25
C GLY A 204 22.30 11.99 13.44
N GLY A 205 20.98 11.90 13.19
CA GLY A 205 20.21 12.99 12.58
C GLY A 205 20.17 13.00 11.05
N VAL A 206 20.80 12.02 10.38
CA VAL A 206 20.65 11.81 8.93
C VAL A 206 19.40 10.98 8.67
N SER A 207 18.43 11.54 7.96
CA SER A 207 17.21 10.82 7.54
C SER A 207 17.47 10.08 6.24
N SER A 208 17.07 8.81 6.15
CA SER A 208 17.14 8.01 4.92
C SER A 208 15.74 7.79 4.37
N VAL A 209 15.62 7.70 3.04
CA VAL A 209 14.35 7.54 2.32
C VAL A 209 14.34 6.20 1.60
N CYS A 210 13.21 5.50 1.65
CA CYS A 210 12.90 4.37 0.76
C CYS A 210 11.64 4.68 -0.03
N TRP A 211 11.53 4.17 -1.26
CA TRP A 211 10.40 4.40 -2.14
C TRP A 211 9.98 3.15 -2.91
N PHE A 212 8.68 3.07 -3.21
CA PHE A 212 8.04 2.03 -4.00
C PHE A 212 7.22 2.73 -5.07
N ALA A 213 7.52 2.43 -6.33
CA ALA A 213 6.77 2.97 -7.45
C ALA A 213 5.72 1.96 -7.92
N LEU A 214 4.49 2.42 -8.08
CA LEU A 214 3.40 1.64 -8.66
C LEU A 214 3.11 2.25 -10.04
N GLN A 215 3.44 1.53 -11.12
CA GLN A 215 3.10 2.01 -12.45
C GLN A 215 1.66 1.63 -12.78
N GLN A 216 0.77 2.63 -12.80
CA GLN A 216 -0.52 2.53 -13.47
C GLN A 216 -0.36 2.86 -14.95
N MET A 217 -0.89 1.99 -15.80
CA MET A 217 -1.17 2.30 -17.19
C MET A 217 -2.64 2.71 -17.29
N GLY A 218 -2.88 4.00 -17.54
CA GLY A 218 -4.13 4.58 -18.04
C GLY A 218 -5.34 4.57 -17.10
N HIS A 219 -5.66 5.73 -16.53
CA HIS A 219 -7.04 6.10 -16.22
C HIS A 219 -7.40 7.30 -17.10
N ASP A 220 -8.37 7.12 -18.00
CA ASP A 220 -9.00 8.19 -18.77
C ASP A 220 -9.88 9.03 -17.83
N CYS A 221 -9.25 9.85 -16.99
CA CYS A 221 -9.96 11.01 -16.44
C CYS A 221 -9.79 12.14 -17.45
N GLY A 222 -10.80 12.29 -18.31
CA GLY A 222 -10.84 13.30 -19.37
C GLY A 222 -10.48 14.69 -18.86
N ASN A 223 -9.66 15.38 -19.64
CA ASN A 223 -9.37 16.80 -19.47
C ASN A 223 -10.66 17.58 -19.24
N VAL A 224 -10.87 18.09 -18.03
CA VAL A 224 -11.77 19.22 -17.84
C VAL A 224 -11.02 20.45 -18.34
N THR A 225 -10.99 20.62 -19.67
CA THR A 225 -10.74 21.93 -20.26
C THR A 225 -11.84 22.86 -19.76
N LYS A 226 -11.47 23.78 -18.86
CA LYS A 226 -12.24 25.01 -18.66
C LYS A 226 -12.39 25.66 -20.03
N ARG A 227 -13.62 25.71 -20.55
CA ARG A 227 -13.98 26.68 -21.59
C ARG A 227 -14.49 27.93 -20.87
N GLU A 228 -13.99 29.05 -21.37
CA GLU A 228 -14.17 30.43 -20.94
C GLU A 228 -15.63 30.88 -20.85
#